data_AF-A0A3B0SA44-F1
#
_entry.id   AF-A0A3B0SA44-F1
#
_cell.length_a   1.000
_cell.length_b   1.000
_cell.length_c   1.000
_cell.angle_alpha   90.00
_cell.angle_beta   90.00
_cell.angle_gamma   90.00
#
_symmetry.space_group_name_H-M   'P 1'
#
loop_
_entity.id
_entity.type
_entity.pdbx_description
1 polymer ?
#
loop_
_entity_poly.entity_id
_entity_poly.type
_entity_poly.pdbx_seq_one_letter_code
_entity_poly.pdbx_strand_id
1 'polypeptide(L)'
;MKLSPLNRRRWRNFKRNRRALWSLMLFAILMAITLPAEFVANDKPILLKYRGAYYMPIFRFYPETAFGGDFETEAIYRDPEVKCLIASGGLDICFDDPEAVMADSADGVVDGDTIDKGWAIWPPIPYSYDTS
;
A
#
# COMPACT_ATOMS: atom_id res chain seq x y z
N MET A 1 20.97 -14.36 26.04
CA MET A 1 21.07 -15.78 25.63
C MET A 1 22.55 -16.15 25.42
N LYS A 2 23.13 -17.05 26.23
CA LYS A 2 24.54 -17.49 26.08
C LYS A 2 24.59 -18.66 25.08
N LEU A 3 25.29 -18.48 23.96
CA LEU A 3 25.53 -19.56 22.98
C LEU A 3 26.36 -20.69 23.62
N SER A 4 25.99 -21.95 23.36
CA SER A 4 26.78 -23.10 23.77
C SER A 4 28.21 -23.03 23.19
N PRO A 5 29.21 -23.64 23.85
CA PRO A 5 30.60 -23.61 23.37
C PRO A 5 30.75 -24.12 21.93
N LEU A 6 29.97 -25.13 21.55
CA LEU A 6 29.94 -25.69 20.20
C LEU A 6 29.39 -24.68 19.17
N ASN A 7 28.27 -24.02 19.48
CA ASN A 7 27.67 -23.03 18.59
C ASN A 7 28.55 -21.78 18.45
N ARG A 8 29.25 -21.38 19.53
CA ARG A 8 30.22 -20.29 19.48
C ARG A 8 31.41 -20.61 18.55
N ARG A 9 31.91 -21.85 18.56
CA ARG A 9 32.96 -22.30 17.64
C ARG A 9 32.48 -22.32 16.19
N ARG A 10 31.27 -22.84 15.94
CA ARG A 10 30.65 -22.84 14.60
C ARG A 10 30.48 -21.42 14.06
N TRP A 11 29.98 -20.50 14.89
CA TRP A 11 29.80 -19.09 14.52
C TRP A 11 31.12 -18.40 14.18
N ARG A 12 32.17 -18.64 14.95
CA ARG A 12 33.52 -18.10 14.65
C ARG A 12 34.07 -18.65 13.33
N ASN A 13 33.91 -19.95 13.07
CA ASN A 13 34.33 -20.56 11.80
C ASN A 13 33.54 -19.99 10.62
N PHE A 14 32.23 -19.80 10.79
CA PHE A 14 31.36 -19.18 9.79
C PHE A 14 31.78 -17.74 9.48
N LYS A 15 32.00 -16.91 10.51
CA LYS A 15 32.47 -15.53 10.37
C LYS A 15 33.83 -15.39 9.68
N ARG A 16 34.70 -16.39 9.81
CA ARG A 16 36.02 -16.38 9.13
C ARG A 16 35.88 -16.61 7.62
N ASN A 17 34.81 -17.24 7.16
CA ASN A 17 34.51 -17.39 5.74
C ASN A 17 33.74 -16.16 5.24
N ARG A 18 34.45 -15.24 4.57
CA ARG A 18 33.83 -14.01 4.05
C ARG A 18 32.67 -14.28 3.08
N ARG A 19 32.76 -15.32 2.24
CA ARG A 19 31.68 -15.67 1.30
C ARG A 19 30.42 -16.08 2.05
N ALA A 20 30.56 -16.89 3.09
CA ALA A 20 29.43 -17.33 3.92
C ALA A 20 28.72 -16.15 4.61
N LEU A 21 29.48 -15.15 5.08
CA LEU A 21 28.89 -13.93 5.64
C LEU A 21 28.17 -13.09 4.58
N TRP A 22 28.76 -12.89 3.41
CA TRP A 22 28.10 -12.16 2.31
C TRP A 22 26.80 -12.84 1.87
N SER A 23 26.82 -14.16 1.70
CA SER A 23 25.61 -14.92 1.38
C SER A 23 24.55 -14.80 2.46
N LEU A 24 24.93 -14.87 3.75
CA LEU A 24 23.98 -14.67 4.85
C LEU A 24 23.40 -13.26 4.85
N MET A 25 24.20 -12.23 4.63
CA MET A 25 23.71 -10.85 4.58
C MET A 25 22.76 -10.64 3.41
N LEU A 26 23.14 -11.08 2.20
CA LEU A 26 22.28 -10.98 1.02
C LEU A 26 20.96 -11.72 1.26
N PHE A 27 21.03 -12.96 1.72
CA PHE A 27 19.86 -13.76 2.03
C PHE A 27 18.98 -13.10 3.09
N ALA A 28 19.57 -12.59 4.18
CA ALA A 28 18.83 -11.92 5.25
C ALA A 28 18.14 -10.64 4.78
N ILE A 29 18.80 -9.85 3.92
CA ILE A 29 18.21 -8.63 3.33
C ILE A 29 17.03 -9.01 2.43
N LEU A 30 17.22 -9.98 1.53
CA LEU A 30 16.15 -10.46 0.67
C LEU A 30 14.98 -10.99 1.51
N MET A 31 15.25 -11.83 2.50
CA MET A 31 14.22 -12.37 3.39
C MET A 31 13.50 -11.28 4.20
N ALA A 32 14.22 -10.25 4.67
CA ALA A 32 13.63 -9.14 5.41
C ALA A 32 12.73 -8.25 4.55
N ILE A 33 12.99 -8.15 3.24
CA ILE A 33 12.16 -7.42 2.28
C ILE A 33 10.96 -8.28 1.83
N THR A 34 11.16 -9.59 1.62
CA THR A 34 10.11 -10.47 1.08
C THR A 34 9.11 -10.95 2.12
N LEU A 35 9.50 -11.10 3.39
CA LEU A 35 8.54 -11.53 4.43
C LEU A 35 7.37 -10.53 4.60
N PRO A 36 7.58 -9.21 4.66
CA PRO A 36 6.51 -8.22 4.65
C PRO A 36 6.16 -7.75 3.23
N ALA A 37 6.11 -8.66 2.24
CA ALA A 37 5.88 -8.28 0.84
C ALA A 37 4.61 -7.45 0.64
N GLU A 38 3.55 -7.69 1.42
CA GLU A 38 2.30 -6.91 1.37
C GLU A 38 2.48 -5.42 1.69
N PHE A 39 3.54 -5.02 2.39
CA PHE A 39 3.86 -3.61 2.66
C PHE A 39 4.75 -2.98 1.58
N VAL A 40 5.39 -3.82 0.78
CA VAL A 40 6.36 -3.40 -0.24
C VAL A 40 5.70 -3.35 -1.61
N ALA A 41 4.93 -4.38 -1.97
CA ALA A 41 4.28 -4.56 -3.26
C ALA A 41 2.85 -5.08 -3.07
N ASN A 42 1.86 -4.19 -3.15
CA ASN A 42 0.44 -4.51 -2.96
C ASN A 42 -0.44 -3.58 -3.79
N ASP A 43 -1.65 -4.03 -4.09
CA ASP A 43 -2.69 -3.25 -4.80
C ASP A 43 -3.54 -2.39 -3.87
N LYS A 44 -3.32 -2.51 -2.56
CA LYS A 44 -4.05 -1.78 -1.53
C LYS A 44 -3.15 -0.72 -0.89
N PRO A 45 -3.67 0.47 -0.56
CA PRO A 45 -2.93 1.45 0.21
C PRO A 45 -2.73 0.94 1.65
N ILE A 46 -1.63 1.36 2.28
CA ILE A 46 -1.31 1.05 3.67
C ILE A 46 -2.28 1.80 4.59
N LEU A 47 -2.52 3.07 4.28
CA LEU A 47 -3.40 3.98 5.02
C LEU A 47 -4.09 4.92 4.04
N LEU A 48 -5.36 5.18 4.24
CA LEU A 48 -6.08 6.23 3.53
C LEU A 48 -6.93 7.05 4.50
N LYS A 49 -7.19 8.30 4.13
CA LYS A 49 -8.15 9.19 4.79
C LYS A 49 -9.32 9.42 3.86
N TYR A 50 -10.53 9.28 4.37
CA TYR A 50 -11.78 9.52 3.65
C TYR A 50 -12.81 10.15 4.60
N ARG A 51 -13.44 11.27 4.21
CA ARG A 51 -14.42 12.02 5.02
C ARG A 51 -14.04 12.18 6.51
N GLY A 52 -12.77 12.54 6.74
CA GLY A 52 -12.22 12.75 8.09
C GLY A 52 -11.81 11.48 8.86
N ALA A 53 -12.15 10.28 8.39
CA ALA A 53 -11.81 9.01 9.01
C ALA A 53 -10.58 8.34 8.36
N TYR A 54 -9.88 7.51 9.13
CA TYR A 54 -8.71 6.74 8.68
C TYR A 54 -9.07 5.27 8.45
N TYR A 55 -8.61 4.72 7.33
CA TYR A 55 -8.83 3.34 6.93
C TYR A 55 -7.49 2.69 6.59
N MET A 56 -7.34 1.41 6.93
CA MET A 56 -6.11 0.63 6.67
C MET A 56 -6.42 -0.61 5.82
N PRO A 57 -6.57 -0.48 4.49
CA PRO A 57 -6.97 -1.58 3.61
C PRO A 57 -6.02 -2.78 3.58
N ILE A 58 -4.74 -2.57 3.90
CA ILE A 58 -3.78 -3.68 4.03
C ILE A 58 -4.15 -4.65 5.17
N PHE A 59 -4.90 -4.21 6.18
CA PHE A 59 -5.28 -5.04 7.33
C PHE A 59 -6.76 -5.44 7.33
N ARG A 60 -7.61 -4.76 6.56
CA ARG A 60 -9.07 -4.93 6.59
C ARG A 60 -9.68 -4.78 5.21
N PHE A 61 -10.68 -5.60 4.95
CA PHE A 61 -11.55 -5.48 3.78
C PHE A 61 -12.46 -4.26 3.93
N TYR A 62 -12.59 -3.48 2.86
CA TYR A 62 -13.61 -2.44 2.74
C TYR A 62 -14.29 -2.58 1.38
N PRO A 63 -15.64 -2.61 1.34
CA PRO A 63 -16.36 -2.58 0.07
C PRO A 63 -16.23 -1.21 -0.59
N GLU A 64 -16.44 -1.13 -1.90
CA GLU A 64 -16.38 0.15 -2.63
C GLU A 64 -17.44 1.15 -2.18
N THR A 65 -18.62 0.66 -1.79
CA THR A 65 -19.68 1.45 -1.15
C THR A 65 -19.22 2.20 0.11
N ALA A 66 -18.14 1.77 0.76
CA ALA A 66 -17.56 2.51 1.88
C ALA A 66 -16.98 3.88 1.47
N PHE A 67 -16.63 4.05 0.19
CA PHE A 67 -16.03 5.26 -0.38
C PHE A 67 -16.96 6.02 -1.31
N GLY A 68 -18.24 5.64 -1.38
CA GLY A 68 -19.24 6.27 -2.26
C GLY A 68 -19.36 5.63 -3.64
N GLY A 69 -18.79 4.43 -3.85
CA GLY A 69 -19.05 3.64 -5.06
C GLY A 69 -20.31 2.77 -4.94
N ASP A 70 -20.59 2.00 -5.99
CA ASP A 70 -21.83 1.19 -6.08
C ASP A 70 -21.61 -0.30 -5.77
N PHE A 71 -20.37 -0.77 -5.74
CA PHE A 71 -20.06 -2.19 -5.60
C PHE A 71 -19.90 -2.61 -4.12
N GLU A 72 -20.59 -3.68 -3.73
CA GLU A 72 -20.43 -4.33 -2.41
C GLU A 72 -19.17 -5.21 -2.32
N THR A 73 -18.41 -5.32 -3.41
CA THR A 73 -17.13 -6.05 -3.46
C THR A 73 -15.98 -5.20 -2.94
N GLU A 74 -14.83 -5.82 -2.70
CA GLU A 74 -13.63 -5.09 -2.27
C GLU A 74 -13.30 -3.95 -3.23
N ALA A 75 -13.07 -2.75 -2.69
CA ALA A 75 -12.74 -1.60 -3.50
C ALA A 75 -11.45 -1.85 -4.30
N ILE A 76 -11.51 -1.62 -5.61
CA ILE A 76 -10.33 -1.68 -6.48
C ILE A 76 -9.60 -0.34 -6.36
N TYR A 77 -8.79 -0.16 -5.31
CA TYR A 77 -8.14 1.13 -4.99
C TYR A 77 -7.27 1.72 -6.11
N ARG A 78 -6.93 0.94 -7.13
CA ARG A 78 -6.13 1.38 -8.28
C ARG A 78 -6.96 1.96 -9.40
N ASP A 79 -8.25 1.67 -9.40
CA ASP A 79 -9.20 2.24 -10.34
C ASP A 79 -9.20 3.79 -10.22
N PRO A 80 -9.09 4.53 -11.34
CA PRO A 80 -9.27 5.97 -11.35
C PRO A 80 -10.54 6.43 -10.64
N GLU A 81 -11.65 5.71 -10.77
CA GLU A 81 -12.94 6.05 -10.15
C GLU A 81 -12.85 5.97 -8.62
N VAL A 82 -12.35 4.85 -8.09
CA VAL A 82 -12.18 4.68 -6.64
C VAL A 82 -11.17 5.69 -6.06
N LYS A 83 -10.11 6.01 -6.79
CA LYS A 83 -9.17 7.06 -6.38
C LYS A 83 -9.84 8.43 -6.33
N CYS A 84 -10.66 8.73 -7.34
CA CYS A 84 -11.43 9.97 -7.40
C CYS A 84 -12.41 10.04 -6.23
N LEU A 85 -13.20 9.00 -6.00
CA LEU A 85 -14.14 8.91 -4.88
C LEU A 85 -13.43 9.13 -3.52
N ILE A 86 -12.26 8.51 -3.31
CA ILE A 86 -11.50 8.74 -2.08
C ILE A 86 -11.02 10.19 -1.99
N ALA A 87 -10.47 10.75 -3.07
CA ALA A 87 -9.92 12.10 -3.08
C ALA A 87 -11.00 13.19 -2.93
N SER A 88 -12.14 13.03 -3.61
CA SER A 88 -13.27 13.97 -3.64
C SER A 88 -14.21 13.82 -2.45
N GLY A 89 -14.08 12.75 -1.67
CA GLY A 89 -15.02 12.45 -0.60
C GLY A 89 -16.33 11.83 -1.11
N GLY A 90 -16.29 11.10 -2.21
CA GLY A 90 -17.37 10.25 -2.70
C GLY A 90 -18.38 11.00 -3.54
N LEU A 91 -17.92 11.81 -4.50
CA LEU A 91 -18.77 12.51 -5.46
C LEU A 91 -19.09 11.61 -6.67
N ASP A 92 -20.37 11.55 -7.04
CA ASP A 92 -20.86 10.74 -8.16
C ASP A 92 -20.28 11.18 -9.52
N ILE A 93 -19.84 12.44 -9.67
CA ILE A 93 -19.19 12.95 -10.89
C ILE A 93 -17.90 12.18 -11.24
N CYS A 94 -17.31 11.47 -10.27
CA CYS A 94 -16.18 10.58 -10.49
C CYS A 94 -16.48 9.43 -11.48
N PHE A 95 -17.75 9.07 -11.71
CA PHE A 95 -18.13 8.05 -12.69
C PHE A 95 -18.06 8.55 -14.15
N ASP A 96 -18.12 9.86 -14.35
CA ASP A 96 -18.11 10.47 -15.70
C ASP A 96 -16.69 10.88 -16.13
N ASP A 97 -15.98 11.63 -15.29
CA ASP A 97 -14.61 12.10 -15.57
C ASP A 97 -13.77 12.15 -14.28
N PRO A 98 -13.26 10.99 -13.81
CA PRO A 98 -12.50 10.93 -12.56
C PRO A 98 -11.20 11.73 -12.62
N GLU A 99 -10.59 11.88 -13.80
CA GLU A 99 -9.33 12.60 -13.96
C GLU A 99 -9.53 14.11 -13.77
N ALA A 100 -10.58 14.68 -14.36
CA ALA A 100 -10.91 16.09 -14.18
C ALA A 100 -11.23 16.41 -12.71
N VAL A 101 -12.04 15.58 -12.06
CA VAL A 101 -12.45 15.79 -10.67
C VAL A 101 -11.26 15.65 -9.72
N MET A 102 -10.35 14.68 -9.96
CA MET A 102 -9.13 14.57 -9.17
C MET A 102 -8.23 15.81 -9.31
N ALA A 103 -8.15 16.40 -10.50
CA ALA A 103 -7.39 17.62 -10.72
C ALA A 103 -8.00 18.82 -9.97
N ASP A 104 -9.33 18.95 -10.00
CA ASP A 104 -10.07 20.03 -9.31
C ASP A 104 -9.97 19.88 -7.78
N SER A 105 -10.19 18.66 -7.28
CA SER A 105 -10.13 18.33 -5.83
C SER A 105 -8.79 18.63 -5.15
N ALA A 106 -7.74 18.97 -5.91
CA ALA A 106 -6.44 19.32 -5.40
C ALA A 106 -6.48 20.53 -4.44
N ASP A 107 -7.35 21.51 -4.68
CA ASP A 107 -7.50 22.69 -3.82
C ASP A 107 -8.59 22.53 -2.72
N GLY A 108 -9.30 21.40 -2.73
CA GLY A 108 -10.38 21.10 -1.78
C GLY A 108 -11.75 21.65 -2.21
N VAL A 109 -11.88 22.08 -3.46
CA VAL A 109 -13.13 22.50 -4.08
C VAL A 109 -13.35 21.65 -5.34
N VAL A 110 -14.60 21.26 -5.60
CA VAL A 110 -14.99 20.64 -6.87
C VAL A 110 -16.26 21.34 -7.35
N ASP A 111 -16.27 21.82 -8.59
CA ASP A 111 -17.41 22.56 -9.18
C ASP A 111 -17.93 23.75 -8.32
N GLY A 112 -17.05 24.34 -7.49
CA GLY A 112 -17.38 25.46 -6.60
C GLY A 112 -17.86 25.07 -5.20
N ASP A 113 -18.04 23.78 -4.92
CA ASP A 113 -18.40 23.26 -3.61
C ASP A 113 -17.18 22.72 -2.85
N THR A 114 -17.11 23.01 -1.55
CA THR A 114 -16.03 22.50 -0.69
C THR A 114 -16.20 21.02 -0.39
N ILE A 115 -15.13 20.25 -0.58
CA ILE A 115 -15.12 18.80 -0.37
C ILE A 115 -14.28 18.38 0.84
N ASP A 116 -14.65 17.23 1.44
CA ASP A 116 -13.82 16.58 2.45
C ASP A 116 -12.70 15.76 1.79
N LYS A 117 -11.62 16.45 1.44
CA LYS A 117 -10.50 15.87 0.70
C LYS A 117 -9.89 14.64 1.39
N GLY A 118 -9.84 13.53 0.66
CA GLY A 118 -9.14 12.32 1.06
C GLY A 118 -7.74 12.18 0.44
N TRP A 119 -7.02 11.17 0.91
CA TRP A 119 -5.70 10.81 0.39
C TRP A 119 -5.36 9.36 0.74
N ALA A 120 -4.37 8.79 0.05
CA ALA A 120 -3.89 7.43 0.32
C ALA A 120 -2.35 7.37 0.32
N ILE A 121 -1.80 6.58 1.23
CA ILE A 121 -0.37 6.22 1.31
C ILE A 121 -0.21 4.82 0.74
N TRP A 122 0.57 4.72 -0.32
CA TRP A 122 0.76 3.49 -1.08
C TRP A 122 2.08 2.78 -0.73
N PRO A 123 2.15 1.45 -0.88
CA PRO A 123 3.41 0.72 -0.95
C PRO A 123 4.35 1.30 -2.02
N PRO A 124 5.68 1.20 -1.84
CA PRO A 124 6.65 1.78 -2.76
C PRO A 124 6.69 1.10 -4.13
N ILE A 125 6.36 -0.20 -4.21
CA ILE A 125 6.33 -0.93 -5.47
C ILE A 125 4.88 -1.07 -5.90
N PRO A 126 4.46 -0.41 -6.99
CA PRO A 126 3.15 -0.66 -7.56
C PRO A 126 3.13 -2.09 -8.11
N TYR A 127 2.13 -2.87 -7.72
CA TYR A 127 1.88 -4.15 -8.37
C TYR A 127 1.49 -3.93 -9.85
N SER A 128 1.78 -4.86 -10.74
CA SER A 128 1.44 -4.74 -12.16
C SER A 128 1.38 -6.14 -12.72
N TYR A 129 0.27 -6.48 -13.37
CA TYR A 129 0.12 -7.72 -14.10
C TYR A 129 -0.32 -7.37 -15.53
N ASP A 130 0.39 -7.95 -16.50
CA ASP A 130 0.03 -7.90 -17.91
C ASP A 130 -0.28 -9.34 -18.31
N THR A 131 -1.55 -9.61 -18.60
CA THR A 131 -2.04 -10.95 -18.95
C THR A 131 -2.32 -11.07 -20.46
N SER A 132 -1.63 -10.27 -21.28
CA SER A 132 -1.75 -10.32 -22.74
C SER A 132 -1.28 -11.63 -23.37
#